data_AF-A0A6V8CTU5-F1
#
_entry.id   AF-A0A6V8CTU5-F1
#
_cell.length_a   1.000
_cell.length_b   1.000
_cell.length_c   1.000
_cell.angle_alpha   90.00
_cell.angle_beta   90.00
_cell.angle_gamma   90.00
#
_symmetry.space_group_name_H-M   'P 1'
#
loop_
_entity.id
_entity.type
_entity.pdbx_description
1 polymer ?
#
loop_
_entity_poly.entity_id
_entity_poly.type
_entity_poly.pdbx_seq_one_letter_code
_entity_poly.pdbx_strand_id
1 'polypeptide(L)'
;MDGPDETLRAAMSAEASGNRDEAITILKDARKRWPQHATFAVRLAESYRAKGEHKAAVKVLKKVIKNHPERLDAALTSARSNLVLGKAKIAERQFMRALSIGMDPIEGVVSICKCWMIRGRNQEAWTSALAEFKRTGATHWGLHGILTEIGPMLGHPIPAMDPIAEQTEKNPNQNRDNSSILEVHTSSEVPDEGTSSRPTINAADLLDELLDNPEESQDSQRDILDFEL
;
A
#
# COMPACT_ATOMS: atom_id res chain seq x y z
N MET A 1 -1.43 27.86 26.01
CA MET A 1 -0.40 26.83 25.72
C MET A 1 -1.07 25.83 24.83
N ASP A 2 -0.68 25.78 23.55
CA ASP A 2 -1.38 24.94 22.59
C ASP A 2 -1.19 23.47 22.95
N GLY A 3 -2.31 22.72 22.97
CA GLY A 3 -2.31 21.30 23.31
C GLY A 3 -1.78 20.43 22.16
N PRO A 4 -1.57 19.12 22.41
CA PRO A 4 -1.17 18.17 21.38
C PRO A 4 -2.11 18.20 20.15
N ASP A 5 -3.43 18.22 20.40
CA ASP A 5 -4.44 18.19 19.36
C ASP A 5 -4.46 19.46 18.51
N GLU A 6 -4.29 20.62 19.15
CA GLU A 6 -4.22 21.90 18.45
C GLU A 6 -2.97 22.00 17.58
N THR A 7 -1.82 21.57 18.12
CA THR A 7 -0.56 21.50 17.36
C THR A 7 -0.68 20.52 16.18
N LEU A 8 -1.38 19.41 16.38
CA LEU A 8 -1.64 18.43 15.33
C LEU A 8 -2.50 19.04 14.20
N ARG A 9 -3.58 19.76 14.55
CA ARG A 9 -4.42 20.45 13.56
C ARG A 9 -3.65 21.53 12.80
N ALA A 10 -2.81 22.31 13.49
CA ALA A 10 -1.98 23.32 12.85
C ALA A 10 -1.01 22.68 11.82
N ALA A 11 -0.33 21.61 12.21
CA ALA A 11 0.53 20.86 11.29
C ALA A 11 -0.25 20.25 10.11
N MET A 12 -1.43 19.70 10.35
CA MET A 12 -2.32 19.17 9.30
C MET A 12 -2.75 20.26 8.31
N SER A 13 -3.11 21.43 8.81
CA SER A 13 -3.50 22.58 7.99
C SER A 13 -2.35 23.05 7.10
N ALA A 14 -1.13 23.14 7.66
CA ALA A 14 0.06 23.49 6.91
C ALA A 14 0.37 22.47 5.80
N GLU A 15 0.22 21.17 6.09
CA GLU A 15 0.38 20.12 5.06
C GLU A 15 -0.68 20.19 3.96
N ALA A 16 -1.94 20.38 4.32
CA ALA A 16 -3.04 20.52 3.37
C ALA A 16 -2.88 21.75 2.47
N SER A 17 -2.24 22.81 2.99
CA SER A 17 -1.93 24.02 2.24
C SER A 17 -0.67 23.89 1.37
N GLY A 18 0.02 22.74 1.40
CA GLY A 18 1.28 22.53 0.68
C GLY A 18 2.51 23.16 1.34
N ASN A 19 2.35 23.84 2.47
CA ASN A 19 3.43 24.49 3.24
C ASN A 19 4.23 23.44 4.04
N ARG A 20 4.99 22.61 3.32
CA ARG A 20 5.74 21.49 3.92
C ARG A 20 6.77 21.94 4.95
N ASP A 21 7.44 23.08 4.74
CA ASP A 21 8.45 23.59 5.67
C ASP A 21 7.85 24.08 7.00
N GLU A 22 6.68 24.71 6.94
CA GLU A 22 5.94 25.13 8.12
C GLU A 22 5.48 23.92 8.92
N ALA A 23 4.87 22.93 8.27
CA ALA A 23 4.48 21.67 8.90
C ALA A 23 5.66 20.98 9.59
N ILE A 24 6.81 20.88 8.92
CA ILE A 24 8.04 20.30 9.49
C ILE A 24 8.49 21.07 10.73
N THR A 25 8.39 22.39 10.72
CA THR A 25 8.79 23.25 11.86
C THR A 25 7.87 22.99 13.06
N ILE A 26 6.55 23.06 12.86
CA ILE A 26 5.54 22.78 13.90
C ILE A 26 5.76 21.38 14.49
N LEU A 27 5.93 20.37 13.64
CA LEU A 27 6.07 18.97 14.07
C LEU A 27 7.40 18.70 14.78
N LYS A 28 8.49 19.39 14.41
CA LYS A 28 9.76 19.30 15.14
C LYS A 28 9.60 19.82 16.58
N ASP A 29 8.93 20.94 16.76
CA ASP A 29 8.73 21.52 18.09
C ASP A 29 7.73 20.69 18.90
N ALA A 30 6.67 20.19 18.27
CA ALA A 30 5.74 19.24 18.88
C ALA A 30 6.46 18.00 19.43
N ARG A 31 7.41 17.42 18.69
CA ARG A 31 8.20 16.25 19.15
C ARG A 31 9.13 16.56 20.30
N LYS A 32 9.62 17.79 20.46
CA LYS A 32 10.41 18.19 21.63
C LYS A 32 9.52 18.27 22.86
N ARG A 33 8.30 18.78 22.69
CA ARG A 33 7.33 18.99 23.78
C ARG A 33 6.63 17.71 24.21
N TRP A 34 6.33 16.82 23.26
CA TRP A 34 5.63 15.55 23.47
C TRP A 34 6.40 14.38 22.82
N PRO A 35 7.58 14.01 23.36
CA PRO A 35 8.46 13.01 22.74
C PRO A 35 7.87 11.59 22.67
N GLN A 36 6.90 11.29 23.54
CA GLN A 36 6.22 9.99 23.57
C GLN A 36 5.03 9.90 22.59
N HIS A 37 4.62 11.02 21.99
CA HIS A 37 3.46 11.05 21.12
C HIS A 37 3.86 10.68 19.68
N ALA A 38 3.85 9.38 19.39
CA ALA A 38 4.32 8.81 18.12
C ALA A 38 3.72 9.47 16.87
N THR A 39 2.46 9.93 16.93
CA THR A 39 1.78 10.61 15.82
C THR A 39 2.57 11.80 15.28
N PHE A 40 3.25 12.58 16.13
CA PHE A 40 4.07 13.71 15.64
C PHE A 40 5.30 13.24 14.87
N ALA A 41 5.90 12.12 15.28
CA ALA A 41 7.02 11.52 14.55
C ALA A 41 6.58 10.94 13.21
N VAL A 42 5.42 10.26 13.16
CA VAL A 42 4.87 9.74 11.89
C VAL A 42 4.55 10.88 10.94
N ARG A 43 3.83 11.91 11.39
CA ARG A 43 3.50 13.06 10.54
C ARG A 43 4.74 13.82 10.09
N LEU A 44 5.72 14.04 10.97
CA LEU A 44 6.97 14.69 10.57
C LEU A 44 7.67 13.91 9.45
N ALA A 45 7.69 12.58 9.55
CA ALA A 45 8.25 11.74 8.50
C ALA A 45 7.45 11.80 7.21
N GLU A 46 6.13 11.92 7.29
CA GLU A 46 5.26 12.12 6.12
C GLU A 46 5.51 13.47 5.45
N SER A 47 5.63 14.56 6.21
CA SER A 47 6.00 15.87 5.65
C SER A 47 7.39 15.84 5.01
N TYR A 48 8.36 15.15 5.63
CA TYR A 48 9.68 14.92 5.02
C TYR A 48 9.61 14.13 3.73
N ARG A 49 8.83 13.03 3.70
CA ARG A 49 8.63 12.21 2.50
C ARG A 49 7.99 13.05 1.39
N ALA A 50 6.96 13.84 1.70
CA ALA A 50 6.31 14.72 0.75
C ALA A 50 7.30 15.74 0.17
N LYS A 51 8.21 16.27 0.99
CA LYS A 51 9.28 17.19 0.57
C LYS A 51 10.41 16.51 -0.23
N GLY A 52 10.43 15.18 -0.33
CA GLY A 52 11.50 14.41 -0.98
C GLY A 52 12.70 14.10 -0.06
N GLU A 53 12.63 14.48 1.22
CA GLU A 53 13.65 14.20 2.23
C GLU A 53 13.50 12.77 2.80
N HIS A 54 13.51 11.75 1.94
CA HIS A 54 13.25 10.36 2.31
C HIS A 54 14.20 9.80 3.37
N LYS A 55 15.47 10.22 3.37
CA LYS A 55 16.44 9.82 4.41
C LYS A 55 16.04 10.34 5.80
N ALA A 56 15.52 11.57 5.87
CA ALA A 56 15.05 12.16 7.11
C ALA A 56 13.78 11.45 7.61
N ALA A 57 12.84 11.14 6.70
CA ALA A 57 11.63 10.39 7.01
C ALA A 57 11.94 9.05 7.68
N VAL A 58 12.79 8.22 7.06
CA VAL A 58 13.19 6.91 7.62
C VAL A 58 13.89 7.06 8.98
N LYS A 59 14.76 8.06 9.13
CA LYS A 59 15.47 8.32 10.41
C LYS A 59 14.50 8.63 11.56
N VAL A 60 13.46 9.43 11.29
CA VAL A 60 12.44 9.77 12.29
C VAL A 60 11.61 8.54 12.67
N LEU A 61 11.25 7.71 11.68
CA LEU A 61 10.39 6.54 11.89
C LEU A 61 11.07 5.36 12.57
N LYS A 62 12.40 5.29 12.57
CA LYS A 62 13.15 4.16 13.15
C LYS A 62 12.73 3.82 14.59
N LYS A 63 12.59 4.83 15.46
CA LYS A 63 12.12 4.62 16.84
C LYS A 63 10.63 4.29 16.92
N VAL A 64 9.82 4.88 16.04
CA VAL A 64 8.38 4.65 16.02
C VAL A 64 8.09 3.20 15.66
N ILE A 65 8.70 2.67 14.60
CA ILE A 65 8.49 1.28 14.17
C ILE A 65 8.97 0.28 15.22
N LYS A 66 10.02 0.62 15.98
CA LYS A 66 10.52 -0.22 17.09
C LYS A 66 9.55 -0.24 18.27
N ASN A 67 9.00 0.91 18.66
CA ASN A 67 8.20 1.05 19.87
C ASN A 67 6.69 0.83 19.63
N HIS A 68 6.24 1.08 18.41
CA HIS A 68 4.86 0.97 17.95
C HIS A 68 4.80 0.10 16.68
N PRO A 69 5.17 -1.19 16.80
CA PRO A 69 5.23 -2.16 15.70
C PRO A 69 3.92 -2.34 14.92
N GLU A 70 2.79 -1.99 15.53
CA GLU A 70 1.40 -2.09 15.04
C GLU A 70 0.97 -0.91 14.16
N ARG A 71 1.77 0.16 14.10
CA ARG A 71 1.40 1.37 13.36
C ARG A 71 1.61 1.23 11.86
N LEU A 72 0.52 0.94 11.16
CA LEU A 72 0.48 0.84 9.70
C LEU A 72 1.01 2.10 8.99
N ASP A 73 0.60 3.28 9.44
CA ASP A 73 1.03 4.57 8.89
C ASP A 73 2.55 4.74 8.97
N ALA A 74 3.16 4.43 10.10
CA ALA A 74 4.61 4.45 10.27
C ALA A 74 5.32 3.45 9.34
N ALA A 75 4.80 2.22 9.23
CA ALA A 75 5.35 1.18 8.36
C ALA A 75 5.30 1.61 6.88
N LEU A 76 4.15 2.12 6.42
CA LEU A 76 3.95 2.55 5.03
C LEU A 76 4.82 3.76 4.66
N THR A 77 4.87 4.80 5.50
CA THR A 77 5.71 5.98 5.22
C THR A 77 7.19 5.59 5.16
N SER A 78 7.64 4.66 6.01
CA SER A 78 9.02 4.15 5.93
C SER A 78 9.24 3.29 4.69
N ALA A 79 8.33 2.38 4.36
CA ALA A 79 8.47 1.48 3.21
C ALA A 79 8.56 2.26 1.91
N ARG A 80 7.63 3.21 1.69
CA ARG A 80 7.60 4.11 0.54
C ARG A 80 8.87 4.96 0.45
N SER A 81 9.38 5.45 1.58
CA SER A 81 10.64 6.21 1.61
C SER A 81 11.85 5.33 1.28
N ASN A 82 11.91 4.09 1.80
CA ASN A 82 12.98 3.14 1.48
C ASN A 82 12.94 2.71 0.01
N LEU A 83 11.75 2.59 -0.59
CA LEU A 83 11.58 2.28 -2.00
C LEU A 83 12.23 3.35 -2.89
N VAL A 84 11.94 4.63 -2.64
CA VAL A 84 12.54 5.75 -3.38
C VAL A 84 14.06 5.84 -3.16
N LEU A 85 14.54 5.45 -1.99
CA LEU A 85 15.97 5.36 -1.70
C LEU A 85 16.67 4.18 -2.37
N GLY A 86 15.97 3.37 -3.18
CA GLY A 86 16.51 2.16 -3.81
C GLY A 86 16.73 1.00 -2.84
N LYS A 87 16.32 1.13 -1.58
CA LYS A 87 16.46 0.11 -0.54
C LYS A 87 15.33 -0.93 -0.64
N ALA A 88 15.17 -1.50 -1.83
CA ALA A 88 14.04 -2.36 -2.19
C ALA A 88 13.86 -3.57 -1.25
N LYS A 89 14.94 -4.25 -0.86
CA LYS A 89 14.88 -5.38 0.10
C LYS A 89 14.32 -4.99 1.48
N ILE A 90 14.56 -3.75 1.91
CA ILE A 90 14.02 -3.23 3.18
C ILE A 90 12.56 -2.84 2.99
N ALA A 91 12.26 -2.12 1.89
CA ALA A 91 10.90 -1.70 1.58
C ALA A 91 9.95 -2.89 1.43
N GLU A 92 10.36 -3.95 0.73
CA GLU A 92 9.61 -5.20 0.54
C GLU A 92 9.20 -5.82 1.88
N ARG A 93 10.16 -6.00 2.81
CA ARG A 93 9.86 -6.51 4.16
C ARG A 93 8.90 -5.61 4.92
N GLN A 94 9.03 -4.29 4.78
CA GLN A 94 8.12 -3.34 5.43
C GLN A 94 6.72 -3.37 4.82
N PHE A 95 6.57 -3.58 3.51
CA PHE A 95 5.28 -3.76 2.85
C PHE A 95 4.61 -5.09 3.23
N MET A 96 5.37 -6.18 3.31
CA MET A 96 4.84 -7.46 3.82
C MET A 96 4.34 -7.35 5.26
N ARG A 97 5.06 -6.62 6.11
CA ARG A 97 4.58 -6.29 7.46
C ARG A 97 3.34 -5.40 7.44
N ALA A 98 3.28 -4.42 6.55
CA ALA A 98 2.11 -3.56 6.43
C ALA A 98 0.87 -4.39 6.02
N LEU A 99 1.02 -5.38 5.13
CA LEU A 99 -0.03 -6.33 4.78
C LEU A 99 -0.53 -7.11 5.99
N SER A 100 0.36 -7.61 6.87
CA SER A 100 -0.07 -8.33 8.07
C SER A 100 -0.78 -7.46 9.12
N ILE A 101 -0.61 -6.13 9.05
CA ILE A 101 -1.31 -5.16 9.92
C ILE A 101 -2.67 -4.76 9.33
N GLY A 102 -2.88 -4.90 8.01
CA GLY A 102 -4.13 -4.54 7.34
C GLY A 102 -3.98 -3.52 6.20
N MET A 103 -2.81 -3.40 5.58
CA MET A 103 -2.67 -2.72 4.29
C MET A 103 -3.59 -3.35 3.25
N ASP A 104 -4.13 -2.55 2.33
CA ASP A 104 -4.89 -3.05 1.20
C ASP A 104 -4.05 -4.09 0.40
N PRO A 105 -4.59 -5.29 0.13
CA PRO A 105 -3.85 -6.35 -0.55
C PRO A 105 -3.31 -5.93 -1.93
N ILE A 106 -4.11 -5.19 -2.70
CA ILE A 106 -3.75 -4.78 -4.06
C ILE A 106 -2.66 -3.73 -4.02
N GLU A 107 -2.78 -2.73 -3.15
CA GLU A 107 -1.73 -1.74 -2.91
C GLU A 107 -0.42 -2.41 -2.46
N GLY A 108 -0.52 -3.45 -1.63
CA GLY A 108 0.62 -4.23 -1.16
C GLY A 108 1.31 -4.97 -2.31
N VAL A 109 0.56 -5.71 -3.14
CA VAL A 109 1.09 -6.40 -4.32
C VAL A 109 1.77 -5.43 -5.27
N VAL A 110 1.13 -4.29 -5.58
CA VAL A 110 1.71 -3.24 -6.44
C VAL A 110 3.03 -2.71 -5.84
N SER A 111 3.06 -2.48 -4.53
CA SER A 111 4.24 -1.94 -3.84
C SER A 111 5.40 -2.94 -3.80
N ILE A 112 5.12 -4.22 -3.61
CA ILE A 112 6.11 -5.31 -3.63
C ILE A 112 6.62 -5.53 -5.07
N CYS A 113 5.75 -5.50 -6.08
CA CYS A 113 6.15 -5.56 -7.49
C CYS A 113 7.14 -4.45 -7.83
N LYS A 114 6.89 -3.21 -7.39
CA LYS A 114 7.85 -2.09 -7.54
C LYS A 114 9.20 -2.36 -6.88
N CYS A 115 9.21 -3.03 -5.72
CA CYS A 115 10.46 -3.46 -5.08
C CYS A 115 11.22 -4.46 -5.95
N TRP A 116 10.52 -5.43 -6.54
CA TRP A 116 11.12 -6.43 -7.42
C TRP A 116 11.64 -5.82 -8.73
N MET A 117 10.93 -4.87 -9.32
CA MET A 117 11.36 -4.15 -10.52
C MET A 117 12.68 -3.40 -10.30
N ILE A 118 12.82 -2.68 -9.17
CA ILE A 118 14.08 -2.00 -8.81
C ILE A 118 15.24 -3.01 -8.67
N ARG A 119 14.94 -4.25 -8.32
CA ARG A 119 15.92 -5.34 -8.18
C ARG A 119 16.14 -6.13 -9.49
N GLY A 120 15.48 -5.77 -10.60
CA GLY A 120 15.54 -6.48 -11.87
C GLY A 120 14.74 -7.78 -11.92
N ARG A 121 13.95 -8.10 -10.89
CA ARG A 121 13.09 -9.30 -10.81
C ARG A 121 11.77 -9.07 -11.55
N ASN A 122 11.86 -8.66 -12.81
CA ASN A 122 10.71 -8.25 -13.63
C ASN A 122 9.76 -9.42 -13.91
N GLN A 123 10.29 -10.63 -14.10
CA GLN A 123 9.47 -11.82 -14.36
C GLN A 123 8.52 -12.12 -13.18
N GLU A 124 9.02 -12.01 -11.96
CA GLU A 124 8.25 -12.30 -10.74
C GLU A 124 7.21 -11.22 -10.46
N ALA A 125 7.57 -9.96 -10.71
CA ALA A 125 6.62 -8.85 -10.64
C ALA A 125 5.50 -8.99 -11.68
N TRP A 126 5.83 -9.43 -12.90
CA TRP A 126 4.83 -9.71 -13.93
C TRP A 126 3.89 -10.83 -13.52
N THR A 127 4.40 -11.99 -13.11
CA THR A 127 3.56 -13.15 -12.78
C THR A 127 2.63 -12.85 -11.61
N SER A 128 3.14 -12.21 -10.56
CA SER A 128 2.34 -11.82 -9.39
C SER A 128 1.28 -10.78 -9.74
N ALA A 129 1.65 -9.70 -10.44
CA ALA A 129 0.70 -8.67 -10.84
C ALA A 129 -0.39 -9.23 -11.78
N LEU A 130 -0.03 -10.12 -12.71
CA LEU A 130 -0.97 -10.72 -13.66
C LEU A 130 -1.96 -11.66 -12.97
N ALA A 131 -1.48 -12.49 -12.04
CA ALA A 131 -2.33 -13.39 -11.26
C ALA A 131 -3.37 -12.58 -10.48
N GLU A 132 -2.92 -11.56 -9.75
CA GLU A 132 -3.80 -10.71 -8.94
C GLU A 132 -4.75 -9.88 -9.80
N PHE A 133 -4.28 -9.38 -10.94
CA PHE A 133 -5.10 -8.62 -11.89
C PHE A 133 -6.25 -9.47 -12.44
N LYS A 134 -5.98 -10.72 -12.83
CA LYS A 134 -7.02 -11.66 -13.28
C LYS A 134 -7.98 -12.03 -12.15
N ARG A 135 -7.46 -12.28 -10.95
CA ARG A 135 -8.24 -12.66 -9.76
C ARG A 135 -9.26 -11.59 -9.38
N THR A 136 -8.91 -10.31 -9.56
CA THR A 136 -9.73 -9.14 -9.22
C THR A 136 -10.59 -8.63 -10.39
N GLY A 137 -10.68 -9.39 -11.47
CA GLY A 137 -11.54 -9.07 -12.62
C GLY A 137 -10.97 -8.02 -13.57
N ALA A 138 -9.65 -7.83 -13.60
CA ALA A 138 -8.97 -6.94 -14.55
C ALA A 138 -9.40 -5.47 -14.49
N THR A 139 -9.74 -4.98 -13.29
CA THR A 139 -10.27 -3.61 -13.07
C THR A 139 -9.29 -2.65 -12.42
N HIS A 140 -8.23 -3.14 -11.78
CA HIS A 140 -7.34 -2.32 -10.96
C HIS A 140 -6.18 -1.69 -11.75
N TRP A 141 -6.20 -0.35 -11.86
CA TRP A 141 -5.18 0.45 -12.52
C TRP A 141 -3.77 0.28 -11.96
N GLY A 142 -3.63 0.07 -10.65
CA GLY A 142 -2.34 -0.14 -10.02
C GLY A 142 -1.62 -1.38 -10.56
N LEU A 143 -2.34 -2.50 -10.67
CA LEU A 143 -1.81 -3.76 -11.21
C LEU A 143 -1.59 -3.66 -12.72
N HIS A 144 -2.54 -3.06 -13.45
CA HIS A 144 -2.39 -2.81 -14.88
C HIS A 144 -1.19 -1.90 -15.19
N GLY A 145 -0.91 -0.92 -14.33
CA GLY A 145 0.27 -0.06 -14.44
C GLY A 145 1.58 -0.86 -14.37
N ILE A 146 1.68 -1.81 -13.43
CA ILE A 146 2.84 -2.72 -13.34
C ILE A 146 2.98 -3.56 -14.63
N LEU A 147 1.88 -4.12 -15.12
CA LEU A 147 1.88 -4.93 -16.36
C LEU A 147 2.25 -4.08 -17.58
N THR A 148 1.75 -2.86 -17.67
CA THR A 148 2.09 -1.92 -18.75
C THR A 148 3.58 -1.59 -18.77
N GLU A 149 4.19 -1.41 -17.58
CA GLU A 149 5.61 -1.08 -17.47
C GLU A 149 6.51 -2.28 -17.78
N ILE A 150 6.15 -3.48 -17.29
CA ILE A 150 7.00 -4.68 -17.41
C ILE A 150 6.78 -5.43 -18.74
N GLY A 151 5.56 -5.46 -19.28
CA GLY A 151 5.19 -6.26 -20.44
C GLY A 151 6.12 -6.09 -21.65
N PRO A 152 6.41 -4.84 -22.09
CA PRO A 152 7.33 -4.58 -23.19
C PRO A 152 8.76 -5.07 -22.93
N MET A 153 9.23 -5.03 -21.67
CA MET A 153 10.57 -5.49 -21.30
C MET A 153 10.70 -7.02 -21.42
N LEU A 154 9.61 -7.75 -21.19
CA LEU A 154 9.56 -9.22 -21.29
C LEU A 154 9.05 -9.73 -22.64
N GLY A 155 8.61 -8.83 -23.54
CA GLY A 155 7.98 -9.20 -24.81
C GLY A 155 6.56 -9.78 -24.63
N HIS A 156 5.91 -9.51 -23.50
CA HIS A 156 4.54 -9.94 -23.24
C HIS A 156 3.52 -8.89 -23.71
N PRO A 157 2.40 -9.31 -24.32
CA PRO A 157 1.31 -8.40 -24.63
C PRO A 157 0.67 -7.86 -23.35
N ILE A 158 0.33 -6.58 -23.34
CA ILE A 158 -0.36 -5.95 -22.21
C ILE A 158 -1.81 -6.45 -22.19
N PRO A 159 -2.29 -7.04 -21.07
CA PRO A 159 -3.66 -7.51 -20.98
C PRO A 159 -4.64 -6.33 -20.95
N ALA A 160 -5.78 -6.46 -21.64
CA ALA A 160 -6.82 -5.45 -21.62
C ALA A 160 -7.49 -5.34 -20.25
N MET A 161 -7.91 -4.12 -19.91
CA MET A 161 -8.79 -3.85 -18.78
C MET A 161 -10.21 -4.31 -19.09
N ASP A 162 -10.96 -4.73 -18.09
CA ASP A 162 -12.39 -4.99 -18.26
C ASP A 162 -13.13 -3.65 -18.51
N PRO A 163 -13.89 -3.50 -19.62
CA PRO A 163 -14.55 -2.24 -20.02
C PRO A 163 -15.51 -1.64 -18.99
N ILE A 164 -15.95 -2.39 -17.97
CA ILE A 164 -16.75 -1.84 -16.87
C ILE A 164 -15.92 -0.87 -16.00
N ALA A 165 -14.62 -1.13 -15.81
CA ALA A 165 -13.74 -0.26 -15.03
C ALA A 165 -13.48 1.11 -15.70
N GLU A 166 -13.59 1.16 -17.03
CA GLU A 166 -13.40 2.38 -17.83
C GLU A 166 -14.56 3.39 -17.65
N GLN A 167 -15.75 2.91 -17.28
CA GLN A 167 -16.94 3.75 -17.07
C GLN A 167 -16.99 4.40 -15.68
N THR A 168 -16.40 3.76 -14.66
CA THR A 168 -16.38 4.27 -13.28
C THR A 168 -15.54 5.53 -13.08
N GLU A 169 -14.55 5.80 -13.94
CA GLU A 169 -13.75 7.05 -13.87
C GLU A 169 -14.28 8.17 -14.78
N LYS A 170 -15.04 7.87 -15.84
CA LYS A 170 -15.60 8.93 -16.70
C LYS A 170 -16.75 9.71 -16.05
N ASN A 171 -17.28 9.25 -14.91
CA ASN A 171 -18.42 9.90 -14.26
C ASN A 171 -18.31 9.98 -12.71
N PRO A 172 -17.39 10.77 -12.14
CA PRO A 172 -17.40 11.04 -10.70
C PRO A 172 -18.56 11.97 -10.26
N ASN A 173 -19.34 12.53 -11.18
CA ASN A 173 -20.27 13.64 -10.90
C ASN A 173 -21.70 13.52 -11.48
N GLN A 174 -22.17 12.35 -11.92
CA GLN A 174 -23.56 12.22 -12.46
C GLN A 174 -24.55 11.44 -11.59
N ASN A 175 -24.20 10.97 -10.40
CA ASN A 175 -25.17 10.33 -9.48
C ASN A 175 -25.52 11.22 -8.28
N ARG A 176 -25.94 12.47 -8.56
CA ARG A 176 -26.70 13.27 -7.58
C ARG A 176 -28.18 13.43 -7.91
N ASP A 177 -28.61 13.09 -9.12
CA ASP A 177 -30.03 13.14 -9.50
C ASP A 177 -30.49 11.76 -9.96
N ASN A 178 -30.96 10.95 -9.02
CA ASN A 178 -31.99 9.95 -9.29
C ASN A 178 -32.72 9.58 -7.98
N SER A 179 -33.24 10.61 -7.31
CA SER A 179 -34.39 10.46 -6.44
C SER A 179 -35.63 10.92 -7.20
N SER A 180 -36.22 10.06 -8.01
CA SER A 180 -37.63 10.05 -8.40
C SER A 180 -37.83 8.97 -9.46
N ILE A 181 -38.49 7.88 -9.10
CA ILE A 181 -39.77 7.43 -9.69
C ILE A 181 -40.13 6.10 -9.01
N LEU A 182 -41.19 6.21 -8.23
CA LEU A 182 -42.07 5.13 -7.81
C LEU A 182 -42.68 4.51 -9.07
N GLU A 183 -42.65 3.19 -9.22
CA GLU A 183 -43.86 2.46 -9.63
C GLU A 183 -43.76 0.96 -9.36
N VAL A 184 -44.93 0.42 -9.08
CA VAL A 184 -45.26 -0.88 -8.49
C VAL A 184 -45.57 -1.86 -9.61
N HIS A 185 -45.24 -3.15 -9.46
CA HIS A 185 -46.05 -4.34 -9.80
C HIS A 185 -45.19 -5.61 -9.70
N THR A 186 -45.38 -6.48 -8.70
CA THR A 186 -46.34 -7.61 -8.53
C THR A 186 -45.62 -8.95 -8.61
N SER A 187 -45.99 -9.81 -7.67
CA SER A 187 -45.47 -11.13 -7.35
C SER A 187 -45.47 -12.16 -8.49
N SER A 188 -44.45 -13.02 -8.52
CA SER A 188 -44.61 -14.44 -8.85
C SER A 188 -43.47 -15.26 -8.24
N GLU A 189 -43.85 -16.43 -7.72
CA GLU A 189 -43.12 -17.35 -6.85
C GLU A 189 -42.28 -18.42 -7.60
N VAL A 190 -41.04 -18.65 -7.11
CA VAL A 190 -40.17 -19.88 -6.98
C VAL A 190 -39.91 -20.86 -8.17
N PRO A 191 -38.87 -21.76 -8.15
CA PRO A 191 -37.82 -22.02 -7.14
C PRO A 191 -36.36 -22.30 -7.60
N ASP A 192 -35.45 -22.19 -6.62
CA ASP A 192 -34.30 -23.03 -6.22
C ASP A 192 -33.30 -23.57 -7.27
N GLU A 193 -32.02 -23.20 -7.12
CA GLU A 193 -30.89 -24.11 -7.31
C GLU A 193 -29.55 -23.54 -6.76
N GLY A 194 -28.88 -24.34 -5.94
CA GLY A 194 -27.43 -24.54 -6.06
C GLY A 194 -26.51 -23.63 -5.24
N THR A 195 -26.26 -24.04 -4.00
CA THR A 195 -25.08 -23.69 -3.21
C THR A 195 -23.77 -23.86 -4.00
N SER A 196 -22.93 -22.83 -4.04
CA SER A 196 -21.48 -22.99 -4.20
C SER A 196 -20.76 -21.92 -3.39
N SER A 197 -20.52 -22.24 -2.13
CA SER A 197 -19.59 -21.53 -1.27
C SER A 197 -18.20 -21.64 -1.90
N ARG A 198 -17.72 -20.58 -2.55
CA ARG A 198 -16.30 -20.46 -2.91
C ARG A 198 -15.48 -20.44 -1.61
N PRO A 199 -14.38 -21.20 -1.50
CA PRO A 199 -13.56 -21.14 -0.31
C PRO A 199 -12.89 -19.77 -0.24
N THR A 200 -13.14 -19.03 0.83
CA THR A 200 -12.34 -17.88 1.23
C THR A 200 -10.98 -18.43 1.65
N ILE A 201 -10.02 -18.39 0.74
CA ILE A 201 -8.62 -18.70 1.05
C ILE A 201 -8.11 -17.57 1.96
N ASN A 202 -7.63 -17.93 3.14
CA ASN A 202 -7.17 -16.99 4.15
C ASN A 202 -5.80 -16.43 3.72
N ALA A 203 -5.47 -15.19 4.11
CA ALA A 203 -4.18 -14.58 3.82
C ALA A 203 -2.98 -15.41 4.35
N ALA A 204 -3.22 -16.29 5.31
CA ALA A 204 -2.25 -17.27 5.79
C ALA A 204 -1.89 -18.34 4.74
N ASP A 205 -2.87 -18.81 3.96
CA ASP A 205 -2.67 -19.89 2.99
C ASP A 205 -1.85 -19.42 1.77
N LEU A 206 -1.91 -18.12 1.46
CA LEU A 206 -1.18 -17.49 0.36
C LEU A 206 0.33 -17.31 0.68
N LEU A 207 0.69 -17.34 1.97
CA LEU A 207 2.08 -17.29 2.42
C LEU A 207 2.74 -18.66 2.36
N ASP A 208 2.03 -19.74 2.67
CA ASP A 208 2.57 -21.10 2.63
C ASP A 208 2.84 -21.55 1.18
N GLU A 209 1.96 -21.21 0.21
CA GLU A 209 2.17 -21.54 -1.21
C GLU A 209 3.38 -20.81 -1.83
N LEU A 210 3.76 -19.65 -1.29
CA LEU A 210 4.97 -18.92 -1.70
C LEU A 210 6.24 -19.43 -1.03
N LEU A 211 6.13 -20.15 0.09
CA LEU A 211 7.26 -20.69 0.86
C LEU A 211 7.56 -22.16 0.53
N ASP A 212 6.60 -22.90 -0.03
CA ASP A 212 6.71 -24.35 -0.31
C ASP A 212 7.40 -24.71 -1.63
N ASN A 213 8.02 -23.76 -2.33
CA ASN A 213 8.77 -24.06 -3.57
C ASN A 213 10.25 -24.36 -3.24
N PRO A 214 10.70 -25.63 -3.25
CA PRO A 214 12.01 -26.00 -2.73
C PRO A 214 13.00 -26.16 -3.87
N GLU A 215 13.32 -25.07 -4.58
CA GLU A 215 14.49 -25.01 -5.46
C GLU A 215 15.22 -23.68 -5.28
N GLU A 216 15.95 -23.57 -4.17
CA GLU A 216 17.29 -22.96 -4.05
C GLU A 216 17.66 -22.85 -2.55
N SER A 217 17.68 -24.00 -1.87
CA SER A 217 18.38 -24.12 -0.60
C SER A 217 19.87 -24.36 -0.87
N GLN A 218 20.74 -23.44 -0.42
CA GLN A 218 21.97 -23.74 0.34
C GLN A 218 22.85 -22.50 0.62
N ASP A 219 22.57 -21.30 0.08
CA ASP A 219 23.45 -20.13 0.30
C ASP A 219 22.88 -19.01 1.19
N SER A 220 21.61 -19.10 1.64
CA SER A 220 20.96 -18.03 2.42
C SER A 220 21.03 -18.21 3.95
N GLN A 221 21.54 -19.33 4.45
CA GLN A 221 21.58 -19.62 5.91
C GLN A 221 22.71 -18.92 6.67
N ARG A 222 23.62 -18.20 6.01
CA ARG A 222 24.72 -17.47 6.68
C ARG A 222 24.46 -15.98 6.92
N ASP A 223 23.46 -15.38 6.27
CA ASP A 223 23.20 -13.94 6.39
C ASP A 223 22.15 -13.59 7.49
N ILE A 224 21.72 -14.57 8.27
CA ILE A 224 20.60 -14.44 9.22
C ILE A 224 21.03 -13.81 10.57
N LEU A 225 22.31 -13.49 10.79
CA LEU A 225 22.79 -13.01 12.09
C LEU A 225 23.40 -11.59 12.17
N ASP A 226 23.61 -10.87 11.07
CA ASP A 226 24.47 -9.67 11.12
C ASP A 226 23.82 -8.31 10.80
N PHE A 227 22.50 -8.15 10.88
CA PHE A 227 21.90 -6.82 10.68
C PHE A 227 20.76 -6.47 11.64
N GLU A 228 21.04 -6.56 12.93
CA GLU A 228 20.57 -5.54 13.88
C GLU A 228 21.62 -4.42 13.93
N LEU A 229 21.29 -3.24 13.39
CA LEU A 229 21.61 -1.90 13.94
C LEU A 229 21.13 -0.76 13.04
#